data_AF-A0A7S1GL55-F1
#
_entry.id   AF-A0A7S1GL55-F1
#
_cell.length_a   1.000
_cell.length_b   1.000
_cell.length_c   1.000
_cell.angle_alpha   90.00
_cell.angle_beta   90.00
_cell.angle_gamma   90.00
#
_symmetry.space_group_name_H-M   'P 1'
#
loop_
_entity.id
_entity.type
_entity.pdbx_description
1 polymer ?
#
loop_
_entity_poly.entity_id
_entity_poly.type
_entity_poly.pdbx_seq_one_letter_code
_entity_poly.pdbx_strand_id
1 'polypeptide(L)'
;GDVFDRLAHRTTYTERDARDLARQLLSTIDAMHVQGYVHRDLKPENLLLQDVMDDADILVADFGFAKQVPEGGLKTRCGTPAFVAPEILLGEPYFEHVDCWSVGVLLFLLLGGYPPFQDQNHRGLFRKIRASDFVFHETYWEHVSVSAKQLIASLLVVNPHHRWTPKEALQ
;
A
#
# COMPACT_ATOMS: atom_id res chain seq x y z
N GLY A 1 2.31 -11.59 -15.15
CA GLY A 1 3.51 -11.06 -14.47
C GLY A 1 3.07 -10.09 -13.39
N ASP A 2 3.99 -9.59 -12.57
CA ASP A 2 3.62 -8.53 -11.62
C ASP A 2 3.47 -7.17 -12.33
N VAL A 3 2.71 -6.28 -11.68
CA VAL A 3 2.37 -4.96 -12.21
C VAL A 3 3.62 -4.10 -12.40
N PHE A 4 4.58 -4.16 -11.49
CA PHE A 4 5.74 -3.25 -11.50
C PHE A 4 6.72 -3.60 -12.63
N ASP A 5 6.97 -4.87 -12.87
CA ASP A 5 7.72 -5.35 -14.02
C ASP A 5 7.07 -4.89 -15.32
N ARG A 6 5.75 -5.03 -15.47
CA ARG A 6 5.05 -4.55 -16.68
C ARG A 6 5.20 -3.04 -16.87
N LEU A 7 5.01 -2.26 -15.80
CA LEU A 7 5.15 -0.81 -15.85
C LEU A 7 6.56 -0.38 -16.24
N ALA A 8 7.59 -1.10 -15.81
CA ALA A 8 8.97 -0.84 -16.19
C ALA A 8 9.25 -1.02 -17.70
N HIS A 9 8.42 -1.80 -18.41
CA HIS A 9 8.55 -2.02 -19.85
C HIS A 9 7.69 -1.07 -20.69
N ARG A 10 6.85 -0.23 -20.08
CA ARG A 10 6.03 0.75 -20.81
C ARG A 10 6.86 1.95 -21.24
N THR A 11 6.62 2.44 -22.45
CA THR A 11 7.18 3.71 -22.93
C THR A 11 6.52 4.92 -22.26
N THR A 12 5.27 4.78 -21.81
CA THR A 12 4.51 5.83 -21.13
C THR A 12 3.65 5.26 -20.00
N TYR A 13 3.68 5.95 -18.86
CA TYR A 13 2.84 5.70 -17.69
C TYR A 13 2.40 7.04 -17.10
N THR A 14 1.12 7.16 -16.79
CA THR A 14 0.52 8.42 -16.35
C THR A 14 -0.11 8.29 -14.97
N GLU A 15 -0.35 9.42 -14.30
CA GLU A 15 -1.10 9.45 -13.04
C GLU A 15 -2.52 8.87 -13.21
N ARG A 16 -3.10 8.94 -14.42
CA ARG A 16 -4.39 8.31 -14.71
C ARG A 16 -4.32 6.79 -14.64
N ASP A 17 -3.26 6.19 -15.20
CA ASP A 17 -3.02 4.75 -15.09
C ASP A 17 -2.88 4.36 -13.61
N ALA A 18 -2.07 5.11 -12.85
CA ALA A 18 -1.88 4.89 -11.41
C ALA A 18 -3.19 4.99 -10.61
N ARG A 19 -4.04 5.96 -10.95
CA ARG A 19 -5.36 6.14 -10.32
C ARG A 19 -6.28 4.96 -10.60
N ASP A 20 -6.29 4.45 -11.81
CA ASP A 20 -7.17 3.35 -12.20
C ASP A 20 -6.73 2.04 -11.50
N LEU A 21 -5.42 1.79 -11.41
CA LEU A 21 -4.83 0.73 -10.58
C LEU A 21 -5.18 0.91 -9.09
N ALA A 22 -5.03 2.11 -8.56
CA ALA A 22 -5.34 2.44 -7.16
C ALA A 22 -6.80 2.14 -6.82
N ARG A 23 -7.73 2.49 -7.73
CA ARG A 23 -9.17 2.26 -7.53
C ARG A 23 -9.48 0.78 -7.43
N GLN A 24 -8.90 -0.05 -8.30
CA GLN A 24 -9.10 -1.49 -8.27
C GLN A 24 -8.49 -2.12 -7.01
N LEU A 25 -7.29 -1.69 -6.63
CA LEU A 25 -6.63 -2.16 -5.41
C LEU A 25 -7.49 -1.84 -4.19
N LEU A 26 -7.87 -0.57 -4.01
CA LEU A 26 -8.70 -0.13 -2.90
C LEU A 26 -10.05 -0.84 -2.88
N SER A 27 -10.69 -1.04 -4.04
CA SER A 27 -11.96 -1.75 -4.14
C SER A 27 -11.84 -3.23 -3.74
N THR A 28 -10.73 -3.88 -4.11
CA THR A 28 -10.44 -5.28 -3.73
C THR A 28 -10.22 -5.38 -2.22
N ILE A 29 -9.45 -4.46 -1.65
CA ILE A 29 -9.19 -4.41 -0.21
C ILE A 29 -10.46 -4.10 0.58
N ASP A 30 -11.30 -3.17 0.12
CA ASP A 30 -12.61 -2.89 0.74
C ASP A 30 -13.48 -4.15 0.79
N ALA A 31 -13.56 -4.90 -0.33
CA ALA A 31 -14.34 -6.13 -0.39
C ALA A 31 -13.82 -7.21 0.59
N MET A 32 -12.51 -7.32 0.78
CA MET A 32 -11.93 -8.21 1.79
C MET A 32 -12.27 -7.76 3.21
N HIS A 33 -12.11 -6.47 3.49
CA HIS A 33 -12.34 -5.86 4.80
C HIS A 33 -13.80 -5.99 5.23
N VAL A 34 -14.75 -5.82 4.30
CA VAL A 34 -16.19 -6.03 4.54
C VAL A 34 -16.51 -7.47 4.95
N GLN A 35 -15.73 -8.46 4.47
CA GLN A 35 -15.85 -9.86 4.90
C GLN A 35 -15.07 -10.17 6.18
N GLY A 36 -14.42 -9.17 6.79
CA GLY A 36 -13.63 -9.30 8.00
C GLY A 36 -12.26 -9.93 7.79
N TYR A 37 -11.75 -9.97 6.55
CA TYR A 37 -10.42 -10.48 6.22
C TYR A 37 -9.42 -9.35 6.00
N VAL A 38 -8.17 -9.59 6.39
CA VAL A 38 -7.04 -8.67 6.20
C VAL A 38 -5.92 -9.41 5.50
N HIS A 39 -5.31 -8.79 4.48
CA HIS A 39 -4.31 -9.40 3.63
C HIS A 39 -2.95 -9.54 4.32
N ARG A 40 -2.46 -8.45 4.93
CA ARG A 40 -1.23 -8.36 5.77
C ARG A 40 0.12 -8.52 5.05
N ASP A 41 0.13 -8.80 3.75
CA ASP A 41 1.37 -8.80 2.94
C ASP A 41 1.16 -8.17 1.55
N LEU A 42 0.53 -6.99 1.48
CA LEU A 42 0.42 -6.26 0.21
C LEU A 42 1.78 -5.66 -0.17
N LYS A 43 2.26 -6.01 -1.35
CA LYS A 43 3.57 -5.64 -1.89
C LYS A 43 3.57 -5.80 -3.42
N PRO A 44 4.57 -5.24 -4.14
CA PRO A 44 4.64 -5.31 -5.60
C PRO A 44 4.42 -6.69 -6.19
N GLU A 45 5.06 -7.70 -5.60
CA GLU A 45 5.04 -9.09 -6.06
C GLU A 45 3.63 -9.72 -5.99
N ASN A 46 2.76 -9.16 -5.16
CA ASN A 46 1.39 -9.63 -4.93
C ASN A 46 0.34 -8.84 -5.72
N LEU A 47 0.77 -7.90 -6.58
CA LEU A 47 -0.10 -7.24 -7.55
C LEU A 47 0.19 -7.82 -8.93
N LEU A 48 -0.73 -8.66 -9.41
CA LEU A 48 -0.62 -9.33 -10.71
C LEU A 48 -1.54 -8.65 -11.72
N LEU A 49 -1.17 -8.71 -12.99
CA LEU A 49 -2.09 -8.34 -14.08
C LEU A 49 -3.00 -9.52 -14.42
N GLN A 50 -4.28 -9.23 -14.63
CA GLN A 50 -5.29 -10.21 -15.02
C GLN A 50 -5.04 -10.75 -16.43
N ASP A 51 -4.61 -9.90 -17.35
CA ASP A 51 -4.23 -10.26 -18.73
C ASP A 51 -2.81 -9.74 -19.03
N VAL A 52 -2.10 -10.42 -19.92
CA VAL A 52 -0.79 -10.00 -20.43
C VAL A 52 -0.93 -8.88 -21.48
N MET A 53 -2.12 -8.78 -22.08
CA MET A 53 -2.47 -7.81 -23.13
C MET A 53 -3.26 -6.61 -22.59
N ASP A 54 -3.82 -6.71 -21.37
CA ASP A 54 -4.56 -5.64 -20.70
C ASP A 54 -3.87 -5.24 -19.39
N ASP A 55 -3.42 -3.99 -19.34
CA ASP A 55 -2.72 -3.42 -18.19
C ASP A 55 -3.70 -2.76 -17.19
N ALA A 56 -5.01 -2.80 -17.48
CA ALA A 56 -6.01 -2.11 -16.67
C ALA A 56 -6.45 -2.91 -15.45
N ASP A 57 -6.48 -4.24 -15.55
CA ASP A 57 -7.07 -5.11 -14.53
C ASP A 57 -5.99 -5.77 -13.66
N ILE A 58 -6.00 -5.45 -12.37
CA ILE A 58 -5.14 -6.07 -11.36
C ILE A 58 -5.86 -7.12 -10.53
N LEU A 59 -5.12 -8.16 -10.19
CA LEU A 59 -5.48 -9.17 -9.23
C LEU A 59 -4.53 -9.09 -8.04
N VAL A 60 -5.11 -8.98 -6.84
CA VAL A 60 -4.37 -9.17 -5.59
C VAL A 60 -4.16 -10.67 -5.40
N ALA A 61 -2.91 -11.08 -5.22
CA ALA A 61 -2.50 -12.47 -5.09
C ALA A 61 -1.83 -12.74 -3.73
N ASP A 62 -1.60 -14.03 -3.47
CA ASP A 62 -0.94 -14.54 -2.26
C ASP A 62 -1.61 -14.17 -0.93
N PHE A 63 -2.72 -14.87 -0.67
CA PHE A 63 -3.46 -14.81 0.58
C PHE A 63 -2.86 -15.69 1.68
N GLY A 64 -1.59 -16.12 1.58
CA GLY A 64 -0.95 -16.97 2.58
C GLY A 64 -0.86 -16.33 3.97
N PHE A 65 -0.84 -15.00 4.02
CA PHE A 65 -0.94 -14.22 5.24
C PHE A 65 -2.35 -13.69 5.50
N ALA A 66 -3.33 -13.92 4.63
CA ALA A 66 -4.67 -13.41 4.85
C ALA A 66 -5.32 -14.09 6.07
N LYS A 67 -6.03 -13.32 6.88
CA LYS A 67 -6.69 -13.85 8.08
C LYS A 67 -7.93 -13.06 8.46
N GLN A 68 -8.92 -13.77 8.96
CA GLN A 68 -10.11 -13.16 9.55
C GLN A 68 -9.73 -12.45 10.87
N VAL A 69 -10.20 -11.23 11.06
CA VAL A 69 -9.90 -10.44 12.25
C VAL A 69 -10.81 -10.88 13.40
N PRO A 70 -10.25 -11.37 14.52
CA PRO A 70 -11.05 -11.63 15.72
C PRO A 70 -11.33 -10.31 16.45
N GLU A 71 -12.29 -10.31 17.39
CA GLU A 71 -12.69 -9.12 18.18
C GLU A 71 -11.50 -8.44 18.88
N GLY A 72 -10.52 -9.21 19.35
CA GLY A 72 -9.30 -8.70 20.00
C GLY A 72 -8.16 -8.28 19.06
N GLY A 73 -8.39 -8.30 17.75
CA GLY A 73 -7.38 -8.00 16.73
C GLY A 73 -6.32 -9.09 16.55
N LEU A 74 -5.44 -8.88 15.59
CA LEU A 74 -4.31 -9.76 15.27
C LEU A 74 -3.03 -9.24 15.92
N LYS A 75 -2.10 -10.15 16.27
CA LYS A 75 -0.81 -9.80 16.92
C LYS A 75 0.42 -10.39 16.24
N THR A 76 0.22 -11.25 15.24
CA THR A 76 1.32 -11.91 14.53
C THR A 76 2.11 -10.87 13.75
N ARG A 77 3.41 -10.77 13.99
CA ARG A 77 4.32 -9.98 13.16
C ARG A 77 4.58 -10.75 11.87
N CYS A 78 4.11 -10.22 10.75
CA CYS A 78 4.26 -10.82 9.42
C CYS A 78 4.30 -9.72 8.35
N GLY A 79 4.56 -10.14 7.11
CA GLY A 79 4.65 -9.26 5.96
C GLY A 79 6.06 -8.75 5.69
N THR A 80 6.20 -8.03 4.58
CA THR A 80 7.47 -7.50 4.10
C THR A 80 7.81 -6.16 4.77
N PRO A 81 8.96 -6.01 5.47
CA PRO A 81 9.15 -4.91 6.42
C PRO A 81 8.99 -3.48 5.87
N ALA A 82 9.25 -3.23 4.59
CA ALA A 82 9.08 -1.91 3.98
C ALA A 82 7.61 -1.52 3.72
N PHE A 83 6.70 -2.50 3.70
CA PHE A 83 5.27 -2.33 3.40
C PHE A 83 4.38 -2.51 4.64
N VAL A 84 4.96 -2.93 5.77
CA VAL A 84 4.25 -3.27 7.00
C VAL A 84 3.94 -2.01 7.81
N ALA A 85 2.72 -1.95 8.34
CA ALA A 85 2.24 -0.85 9.16
C ALA A 85 2.98 -0.72 10.51
N PRO A 86 3.09 0.49 11.10
CA PRO A 86 3.79 0.73 12.36
C PRO A 86 3.32 -0.17 13.51
N GLU A 87 2.02 -0.36 13.67
CA GLU A 87 1.40 -1.16 14.74
C GLU A 87 1.82 -2.64 14.70
N ILE A 88 2.03 -3.21 13.51
CA ILE A 88 2.56 -4.58 13.35
C ILE A 88 4.02 -4.63 13.86
N LEU A 89 4.84 -3.64 13.51
CA LEU A 89 6.24 -3.58 13.96
C LEU A 89 6.35 -3.41 15.48
N LEU A 90 5.43 -2.63 16.06
CA LEU A 90 5.32 -2.44 17.51
C LEU A 90 4.82 -3.71 18.21
N GLY A 91 4.14 -4.62 17.49
CA GLY A 91 3.51 -5.81 18.06
C GLY A 91 2.23 -5.48 18.82
N GLU A 92 1.58 -4.38 18.44
CA GLU A 92 0.28 -3.98 18.96
C GLU A 92 -0.83 -4.83 18.29
N PRO A 93 -1.99 -4.99 18.94
CA PRO A 93 -3.16 -5.53 18.27
C PRO A 93 -3.51 -4.67 17.06
N TYR A 94 -3.74 -5.31 15.92
CA TYR A 94 -4.06 -4.62 14.67
C TYR A 94 -5.26 -5.24 13.95
N PHE A 95 -5.82 -4.47 13.03
CA PHE A 95 -7.07 -4.72 12.31
C PHE A 95 -6.85 -4.44 10.81
N GLU A 96 -7.92 -4.18 10.07
CA GLU A 96 -7.89 -3.99 8.61
C GLU A 96 -7.07 -2.79 8.11
N HIS A 97 -6.90 -1.77 8.95
CA HIS A 97 -6.16 -0.55 8.61
C HIS A 97 -4.69 -0.79 8.21
N VAL A 98 -4.11 -1.95 8.54
CA VAL A 98 -2.74 -2.30 8.15
C VAL A 98 -2.59 -2.44 6.64
N ASP A 99 -3.63 -2.92 5.94
CA ASP A 99 -3.60 -3.03 4.49
C ASP A 99 -3.64 -1.64 3.84
N CYS A 100 -4.37 -0.67 4.43
CA CYS A 100 -4.40 0.71 3.95
C CYS A 100 -3.01 1.35 3.97
N TRP A 101 -2.20 1.07 5.00
CA TRP A 101 -0.81 1.52 5.03
C TRP A 101 -0.01 0.94 3.86
N SER A 102 -0.10 -0.37 3.65
CA SER A 102 0.60 -1.04 2.55
C SER A 102 0.17 -0.51 1.18
N VAL A 103 -1.13 -0.21 1.00
CA VAL A 103 -1.63 0.47 -0.20
C VAL A 103 -0.99 1.85 -0.33
N GLY A 104 -0.90 2.65 0.73
CA GLY A 104 -0.19 3.94 0.70
C GLY A 104 1.27 3.82 0.26
N VAL A 105 1.99 2.80 0.74
CA VAL A 105 3.37 2.51 0.32
C VAL A 105 3.44 2.15 -1.16
N LEU A 106 2.51 1.31 -1.64
CA LEU A 106 2.42 0.90 -3.04
C LEU A 106 2.12 2.08 -3.97
N LEU A 107 1.15 2.93 -3.62
CA LEU A 107 0.81 4.12 -4.40
C LEU A 107 1.97 5.12 -4.46
N PHE A 108 2.69 5.28 -3.34
CA PHE A 108 3.90 6.09 -3.31
C PHE A 108 4.94 5.54 -4.31
N LEU A 109 5.20 4.23 -4.28
CA LEU A 109 6.15 3.58 -5.17
C LEU A 109 5.71 3.69 -6.64
N LEU A 110 4.42 3.49 -6.93
CA LEU A 110 3.86 3.57 -8.28
C LEU A 110 4.00 4.96 -8.90
N LEU A 111 3.85 6.03 -8.12
CA LEU A 111 3.92 7.40 -8.63
C LEU A 111 5.33 8.01 -8.56
N GLY A 112 6.07 7.72 -7.50
CA GLY A 112 7.40 8.29 -7.27
C GLY A 112 8.55 7.46 -7.84
N GLY A 113 8.36 6.15 -8.04
CA GLY A 113 9.40 5.24 -8.52
C GLY A 113 10.45 4.84 -7.45
N TYR A 114 10.24 5.21 -6.19
CA TYR A 114 11.09 4.84 -5.05
C TYR A 114 10.24 4.60 -3.80
N PRO A 115 10.70 3.81 -2.81
CA PRO A 115 9.92 3.54 -1.61
C PRO A 115 9.88 4.77 -0.68
N PRO A 116 8.74 5.03 0.01
CA PRO A 116 8.65 6.14 0.97
C PRO A 116 9.59 5.97 2.17
N PHE A 117 9.84 4.72 2.57
CA PHE A 117 10.70 4.38 3.70
C PHE A 117 11.86 3.51 3.23
N GLN A 118 13.08 4.02 3.42
CA GLN A 118 14.32 3.30 3.13
C GLN A 118 15.45 3.79 4.05
N ASP A 119 16.33 2.88 4.42
CA ASP A 119 17.51 3.14 5.23
C ASP A 119 18.55 2.03 5.01
N GLN A 120 19.80 2.25 5.43
CA GLN A 120 20.89 1.29 5.27
C GLN A 120 20.73 0.04 6.15
N ASN A 121 19.88 0.13 7.18
CA ASN A 121 19.61 -0.99 8.08
C ASN A 121 18.15 -0.99 8.57
N HIS A 122 17.70 -2.16 9.04
CA HIS A 122 16.33 -2.33 9.54
C HIS A 122 15.98 -1.39 10.70
N ARG A 123 16.94 -1.04 11.57
CA ARG A 123 16.68 -0.14 12.69
C ARG A 123 16.32 1.27 12.21
N GLY A 124 17.00 1.75 11.16
CA GLY A 124 16.69 3.03 10.53
C GLY A 124 15.37 2.99 9.78
N LEU A 125 15.12 1.94 9.00
CA LEU A 125 13.86 1.72 8.30
C LEU A 125 12.67 1.76 9.27
N PHE A 126 12.75 1.00 10.38
CA PHE A 126 11.68 0.95 11.38
C PHE A 126 11.51 2.26 12.13
N ARG A 127 12.57 3.07 12.27
CA ARG A 127 12.45 4.42 12.82
C ARG A 127 11.61 5.29 11.89
N LYS A 128 11.87 5.26 10.58
CA LYS A 128 11.13 6.05 9.61
C LYS A 128 9.66 5.62 9.53
N ILE A 129 9.39 4.32 9.44
CA ILE A 129 8.02 3.78 9.42
C ILE A 129 7.23 4.24 10.65
N ARG A 130 7.78 4.09 11.86
CA ARG A 130 7.10 4.49 13.11
C ARG A 130 6.84 5.99 13.24
N ALA A 131 7.63 6.80 12.57
CA ALA A 131 7.46 8.26 12.53
C ALA A 131 6.64 8.73 11.32
N SER A 132 6.31 7.81 10.40
CA SER A 132 5.88 8.14 9.04
C SER A 132 6.77 9.21 8.38
N ASP A 133 8.08 9.05 8.53
CA ASP A 133 9.09 9.96 8.00
C ASP A 133 9.39 9.63 6.53
N PHE A 134 8.61 10.22 5.62
CA PHE A 134 8.79 10.16 4.18
C PHE A 134 8.68 11.55 3.56
N VAL A 135 9.25 11.72 2.36
CA VAL A 135 9.25 13.00 1.64
C VAL A 135 8.89 12.78 0.18
N PHE A 136 7.97 13.61 -0.33
CA PHE A 136 7.70 13.75 -1.76
C PHE A 136 8.81 14.62 -2.38
N HIS A 137 9.90 14.01 -2.84
CA HIS A 137 11.02 14.75 -3.41
C HIS A 137 10.61 15.43 -4.71
N GLU A 138 10.78 16.75 -4.78
CA GLU A 138 10.32 17.60 -5.89
C GLU A 138 10.75 17.07 -7.26
N THR A 139 11.99 16.56 -7.38
CA THR A 139 12.54 15.95 -8.59
C THR A 139 11.66 14.86 -9.23
N TYR A 140 10.87 14.12 -8.43
CA TYR A 140 9.98 13.07 -8.92
C TYR A 140 8.49 13.44 -8.80
N TRP A 141 8.17 14.36 -7.89
CA TRP A 141 6.79 14.63 -7.49
C TRP A 141 6.28 16.00 -7.95
N GLU A 142 7.06 16.79 -8.69
CA GLU A 142 6.66 18.12 -9.16
C GLU A 142 5.38 18.10 -10.01
N HIS A 143 5.18 17.06 -10.83
CA HIS A 143 4.05 16.94 -11.74
C HIS A 143 2.89 16.07 -11.19
N VAL A 144 3.08 15.45 -10.03
CA VAL A 144 2.04 14.63 -9.39
C VAL A 144 1.06 15.52 -8.65
N SER A 145 -0.23 15.27 -8.85
CA SER A 145 -1.29 16.12 -8.27
C SER A 145 -1.24 16.20 -6.75
N VAL A 146 -1.73 17.32 -6.22
CA VAL A 146 -1.91 17.51 -4.76
C VAL A 146 -2.87 16.46 -4.19
N SER A 147 -3.92 16.11 -4.94
CA SER A 147 -4.89 15.08 -4.54
C SER A 147 -4.24 13.69 -4.37
N ALA A 148 -3.33 13.29 -5.28
CA ALA A 148 -2.62 12.01 -5.14
C ALA A 148 -1.69 12.01 -3.92
N LYS A 149 -0.97 13.12 -3.68
CA LYS A 149 -0.14 13.28 -2.47
C LYS A 149 -0.97 13.23 -1.19
N GLN A 150 -2.15 13.87 -1.19
CA GLN A 150 -3.07 13.88 -0.05
C GLN A 150 -3.61 12.48 0.22
N LEU A 151 -4.04 11.74 -0.81
CA LEU A 151 -4.46 10.35 -0.68
C LEU A 151 -3.37 9.51 0.00
N ILE A 152 -2.13 9.58 -0.51
CA ILE A 152 -1.01 8.84 0.07
C ILE A 152 -0.74 9.27 1.53
N ALA A 153 -0.73 10.56 1.81
CA ALA A 153 -0.51 11.07 3.17
C ALA A 153 -1.60 10.62 4.15
N SER A 154 -2.86 10.50 3.72
CA SER A 154 -3.96 10.00 4.53
C SER A 154 -3.91 8.48 4.76
N LEU A 155 -3.27 7.72 3.87
CA LEU A 155 -3.04 6.28 4.02
C LEU A 155 -1.78 5.98 4.86
N LEU A 156 -0.77 6.86 4.81
CA LEU A 156 0.47 6.75 5.59
C LEU A 156 0.37 7.46 6.94
N VAL A 157 -0.77 7.31 7.64
CA VAL A 157 -0.96 7.86 8.99
C VAL A 157 -0.56 6.81 10.03
N VAL A 158 0.28 7.19 10.99
CA VAL A 158 0.79 6.28 12.04
C VAL A 158 -0.34 5.74 12.91
N ASN A 159 -1.23 6.61 13.38
CA ASN A 159 -2.39 6.20 14.16
C ASN A 159 -3.44 5.55 13.23
N PRO A 160 -3.71 4.24 13.34
CA PRO A 160 -4.65 3.56 12.44
C PRO A 160 -6.07 4.16 12.50
N HIS A 161 -6.50 4.72 13.63
CA HIS A 161 -7.83 5.33 13.76
C HIS A 161 -8.00 6.65 12.99
N HIS A 162 -6.90 7.27 12.56
CA HIS A 162 -6.91 8.46 11.71
C HIS A 162 -6.49 8.14 10.27
N ARG A 163 -6.14 6.88 9.99
CA ARG A 163 -5.75 6.41 8.68
C ARG A 163 -7.01 6.18 7.86
N TRP A 164 -7.03 6.64 6.62
CA TRP A 164 -8.19 6.43 5.75
C TRP A 164 -8.44 4.95 5.50
N THR A 165 -9.72 4.60 5.55
CA THR A 165 -10.26 3.31 5.09
C THR A 165 -10.28 3.26 3.56
N PRO A 166 -10.39 2.07 2.95
CA PRO A 166 -10.51 1.97 1.49
C PRO A 166 -11.72 2.74 0.96
N LYS A 167 -12.84 2.70 1.69
CA LYS A 167 -14.07 3.44 1.35
C LYS A 167 -13.88 4.95 1.33
N GLU A 168 -13.15 5.52 2.30
CA GLU A 168 -12.84 6.96 2.31
C GLU A 168 -11.89 7.34 1.18
N ALA A 169 -10.89 6.49 0.90
CA ALA A 169 -9.92 6.70 -0.17
C ALA A 169 -10.52 6.62 -1.58
N LEU A 170 -11.68 5.98 -1.75
CA LEU A 170 -12.39 5.83 -3.03
C LEU A 170 -13.32 7.01 -3.38
N GLN A 171 -13.59 7.92 -2.43
CA GLN A 171 -14.45 9.11 -2.63
C GLN A 171 -13.67 10.30 -3.15
#